data_AF-A0AAE5N801-F1
#
_entry.id   AF-A0AAE5N801-F1
#
_cell.length_a   1.000
_cell.length_b   1.000
_cell.length_c   1.000
_cell.angle_alpha   90.00
_cell.angle_beta   90.00
_cell.angle_gamma   90.00
#
_symmetry.space_group_name_H-M   'P 1'
#
loop_
_entity.id
_entity.type
_entity.pdbx_description
1 polymer ?
#
loop_
_entity_poly.entity_id
_entity_poly.type
_entity_poly.pdbx_seq_one_letter_code
_entity_poly.pdbx_strand_id
1 'polypeptide(L)'
;MIQYLVKNQVDRIQCNDTGKRIYETLAYLYKGKPTPLKYSDVLHRAGCSEAGLKFWLKQLSNFGVIEIKGLSFSTFNLKRLNREIDFIYSTL
;
A
#
# COMPACT_ATOMS: atom_id res chain seq x y z
N MET A 1 -15.26 -6.05 -13.57
CA MET A 1 -13.82 -6.33 -13.66
C MET A 1 -13.24 -6.21 -12.27
N ILE A 2 -12.66 -7.29 -11.74
CA ILE A 2 -12.09 -7.31 -10.39
C ILE A 2 -10.57 -7.13 -10.54
N GLN A 3 -10.00 -6.18 -9.81
CA GLN A 3 -8.56 -5.99 -9.76
C GLN A 3 -7.98 -6.85 -8.62
N TYR A 4 -6.82 -7.45 -8.86
CA TYR A 4 -6.07 -8.22 -7.88
C TYR A 4 -4.67 -7.67 -7.73
N LEU A 5 -4.19 -7.62 -6.49
CA LEU A 5 -2.79 -7.46 -6.15
C LEU A 5 -2.20 -8.86 -5.99
N VAL A 6 -1.23 -9.22 -6.82
CA VAL A 6 -0.54 -10.51 -6.83
C VAL A 6 0.86 -10.33 -6.26
N LYS A 7 1.29 -11.26 -5.41
CA LYS A 7 2.63 -11.32 -4.84
C LYS A 7 3.25 -12.67 -5.16
N ASN A 8 4.51 -12.66 -5.60
CA ASN A 8 5.29 -13.87 -5.91
C ASN A 8 4.56 -14.82 -6.89
N GLN A 9 3.73 -14.29 -7.80
CA GLN A 9 2.97 -15.06 -8.80
C GLN A 9 1.98 -16.12 -8.25
N VAL A 10 1.76 -16.19 -6.93
CA VAL A 10 0.94 -17.24 -6.29
C VAL A 10 -0.15 -16.64 -5.42
N ASP A 11 0.21 -15.73 -4.52
CA ASP A 11 -0.74 -15.16 -3.58
C ASP A 11 -1.44 -13.96 -4.21
N ARG A 12 -2.76 -13.81 -3.98
CA ARG A 12 -3.52 -12.64 -4.42
C ARG A 12 -4.54 -12.16 -3.41
N ILE A 13 -4.74 -10.85 -3.35
CA ILE A 13 -5.88 -10.23 -2.70
C ILE A 13 -6.66 -9.39 -3.71
N GLN A 14 -7.97 -9.29 -3.53
CA GLN A 14 -8.75 -8.32 -4.28
C GLN A 14 -8.25 -6.91 -3.94
N CYS A 15 -8.00 -6.11 -4.96
CA CYS A 15 -7.55 -4.74 -4.87
C CYS A 15 -8.52 -3.84 -5.65
N ASN A 16 -8.53 -2.54 -5.33
CA ASN A 16 -9.20 -1.54 -6.12
C ASN A 16 -8.24 -0.39 -6.44
N ASP A 17 -8.66 0.55 -7.29
CA ASP A 17 -7.78 1.63 -7.73
C ASP A 17 -7.26 2.50 -6.57
N THR A 18 -7.99 2.56 -5.46
CA THR A 18 -7.50 3.22 -4.24
C THR A 18 -6.35 2.45 -3.60
N GLY A 19 -6.45 1.13 -3.46
CA GLY A 19 -5.37 0.28 -2.96
C GLY A 19 -4.13 0.34 -3.85
N LYS A 20 -4.31 0.32 -5.17
CA LYS A 20 -3.23 0.50 -6.15
C LYS A 20 -2.53 1.86 -5.99
N ARG A 21 -3.29 2.97 -6.01
CA ARG A 21 -2.71 4.33 -5.87
C ARG A 21 -1.98 4.52 -4.55
N ILE A 22 -2.48 3.92 -3.46
CA ILE A 22 -1.80 3.94 -2.16
C ILE A 22 -0.47 3.19 -2.25
N TYR A 23 -0.45 1.97 -2.80
CA TYR A 23 0.80 1.23 -2.98
C TYR A 23 1.81 2.00 -3.84
N GLU A 24 1.38 2.53 -5.00
CA GLU A 24 2.25 3.30 -5.89
C GLU A 24 2.82 4.55 -5.20
N THR A 25 1.99 5.21 -4.39
CA THR A 25 2.41 6.35 -3.56
C THR A 25 3.48 5.94 -2.54
N LEU A 26 3.27 4.82 -1.85
CA LEU A 26 4.26 4.30 -0.89
C LEU A 26 5.56 3.91 -1.60
N ALA A 27 5.47 3.26 -2.76
CA ALA A 27 6.63 2.84 -3.56
C ALA A 27 7.44 4.03 -4.06
N TYR A 28 6.77 5.12 -4.46
CA TYR A 28 7.39 6.39 -4.84
C TYR A 28 8.11 7.07 -3.67
N LEU A 29 7.50 7.09 -2.48
CA LEU A 29 8.06 7.74 -1.30
C LEU A 29 9.15 6.91 -0.61
N TYR A 30 9.16 5.58 -0.83
CA TYR A 30 10.09 4.66 -0.17
C TYR A 30 11.51 4.76 -0.74
N LYS A 31 12.48 5.07 0.14
CA LYS A 31 13.89 5.29 -0.22
C LYS A 31 14.76 4.03 -0.15
N GLY A 32 14.16 2.83 -0.16
CA GLY A 32 14.90 1.57 0.01
C GLY A 32 15.41 1.31 1.43
N LYS A 33 15.01 2.13 2.40
CA LYS A 33 15.34 2.02 3.82
C LYS A 33 14.15 2.51 4.66
N PRO A 34 14.09 2.20 5.98
CA PRO A 34 13.02 2.70 6.84
C PRO A 34 12.78 4.20 6.66
N THR A 35 11.60 4.54 6.15
CA THR A 35 11.23 5.89 5.74
C THR A 35 10.03 6.37 6.57
N PRO A 36 10.19 7.41 7.42
CA PRO A 36 9.07 8.02 8.12
C PRO A 36 8.21 8.80 7.11
N LEU A 37 6.91 8.52 7.10
CA LEU A 37 5.91 9.13 6.23
C LEU A 37 4.81 9.77 7.07
N LYS A 38 4.29 10.91 6.61
CA LYS A 38 3.08 11.51 7.18
C LYS A 38 1.84 10.90 6.52
N TYR A 39 0.80 10.63 7.30
CA TYR A 39 -0.48 10.20 6.72
C TYR A 39 -1.05 11.22 5.74
N SER A 40 -0.92 12.53 6.04
CA SER A 40 -1.38 13.63 5.19
C SER A 40 -0.79 13.58 3.77
N ASP A 41 0.51 13.29 3.67
CA ASP A 41 1.22 13.34 2.40
C ASP A 41 0.77 12.17 1.49
N VAL A 42 0.56 11.00 2.10
CA VAL A 42 0.03 9.83 1.40
C VAL A 42 -1.43 10.03 1.02
N LEU A 43 -2.26 10.60 1.91
CA LEU A 43 -3.66 10.91 1.63
C LEU A 43 -3.81 11.83 0.42
N HIS A 44 -3.08 12.95 0.44
CA HIS A 44 -3.13 13.95 -0.61
C HIS A 44 -2.66 13.39 -1.95
N ARG A 45 -1.54 12.66 -1.96
CA ARG A 45 -0.95 12.11 -3.19
C ARG A 45 -1.75 10.94 -3.76
N ALA A 46 -2.27 10.05 -2.90
CA ALA A 46 -3.10 8.92 -3.35
C ALA A 46 -4.54 9.36 -3.71
N GLY A 47 -4.97 10.55 -3.26
CA GLY A 47 -6.32 11.06 -3.51
C GLY A 47 -7.39 10.15 -2.90
N CYS A 48 -7.26 9.84 -1.61
CA CYS A 48 -8.15 8.91 -0.89
C CYS A 48 -8.56 9.45 0.50
N SER A 49 -9.57 8.82 1.10
CA SER A 49 -10.02 9.16 2.45
C SER A 49 -9.11 8.55 3.52
N GLU A 50 -9.12 9.11 4.74
CA GLU A 50 -8.35 8.59 5.87
C GLU A 50 -8.71 7.14 6.21
N ALA A 51 -10.00 6.82 6.20
CA ALA A 51 -10.49 5.46 6.40
C ALA A 51 -9.96 4.51 5.31
N GLY A 52 -9.98 4.95 4.04
CA GLY A 52 -9.43 4.19 2.92
C GLY A 52 -7.94 3.93 3.06
N LEU A 53 -7.17 4.95 3.46
CA LEU A 53 -5.74 4.80 3.70
C LEU A 53 -5.44 3.80 4.81
N LYS A 54 -6.08 3.94 5.98
CA LYS A 54 -5.89 3.04 7.12
C LYS A 54 -6.27 1.60 6.77
N PHE A 55 -7.39 1.43 6.06
CA PHE A 55 -7.83 0.12 5.59
C PHE A 55 -6.76 -0.53 4.70
N TRP A 56 -6.29 0.15 3.66
CA TRP A 56 -5.33 -0.40 2.71
C TRP A 56 -3.94 -0.60 3.31
N LEU A 57 -3.47 0.29 4.19
CA LEU A 57 -2.23 0.06 4.92
C LEU A 57 -2.28 -1.24 5.72
N LYS A 58 -3.41 -1.52 6.39
CA LYS A 58 -3.61 -2.79 7.10
C LYS A 58 -3.64 -3.98 6.14
N GLN A 59 -4.40 -3.90 5.04
CA GLN A 59 -4.49 -5.00 4.06
C GLN A 59 -3.12 -5.31 3.42
N LEU A 60 -2.41 -4.29 2.93
CA LEU A 60 -1.09 -4.44 2.32
C LEU A 60 -0.05 -4.96 3.32
N SER A 61 -0.14 -4.54 4.59
CA SER A 61 0.73 -5.04 5.64
C SER A 61 0.44 -6.50 5.99
N ASN A 62 -0.84 -6.87 6.12
CA ASN A 62 -1.26 -8.25 6.39
C ASN A 62 -0.88 -9.19 5.25
N PHE A 63 -0.97 -8.72 4.00
CA PHE A 63 -0.52 -9.45 2.82
C PHE A 63 1.02 -9.51 2.69
N GLY A 64 1.73 -8.76 3.54
CA GLY A 64 3.19 -8.74 3.61
C GLY A 64 3.84 -8.09 2.39
N VAL A 65 3.14 -7.15 1.74
CA VAL A 65 3.68 -6.30 0.68
C VAL A 65 4.36 -5.07 1.27
N ILE A 66 3.89 -4.58 2.42
CA ILE A 66 4.57 -3.55 3.19
C ILE A 66 4.81 -4.02 4.62
N GLU A 67 5.76 -3.39 5.30
CA GLU A 67 5.90 -3.46 6.75
C GLU A 67 5.88 -2.04 7.30
N ILE A 68 4.91 -1.77 8.18
CA ILE A 68 4.77 -0.48 8.84
C ILE A 68 5.04 -0.62 10.34
N LYS A 69 5.71 0.38 10.93
CA LYS A 69 5.78 0.56 12.38
C LYS A 69 5.12 1.88 12.73
N GLY A 70 4.04 1.82 13.52
CA GLY A 70 3.40 3.02 14.05
C GLY A 70 4.37 3.80 14.93
N LEU A 71 4.60 5.07 14.61
CA LEU A 71 5.43 5.96 15.40
C LEU A 71 4.61 7.06 16.10
N SER A 72 3.46 7.47 15.55
CA SER A 72 2.60 8.49 16.17
C SER A 72 1.19 8.54 15.54
N PHE A 73 0.35 9.48 16.01
CA PHE A 73 -0.98 9.75 15.47
C PHE A 73 -0.95 10.26 14.01
N SER A 74 0.10 10.99 13.60
CA SER A 74 0.19 11.65 12.28
C SER A 74 1.25 11.05 11.36
N THR A 75 2.10 10.15 11.86
CA THR A 75 3.20 9.54 11.10
C THR A 75 3.29 8.04 11.32
N PHE A 76 3.80 7.36 10.30
CA PHE A 76 4.17 5.95 10.36
C PHE A 76 5.52 5.73 9.68
N ASN A 77 6.25 4.71 10.11
CA ASN A 77 7.50 4.33 9.47
C ASN A 77 7.25 3.19 8.48
N LEU A 78 7.51 3.43 7.19
CA LEU A 78 7.52 2.37 6.18
C LEU A 78 8.89 1.70 6.20
N LYS A 79 8.97 0.53 6.82
CA LYS A 79 10.23 -0.21 7.01
C LYS A 79 10.63 -0.97 5.76
N ARG A 80 9.68 -1.69 5.17
CA ARG A 80 9.87 -2.56 4.02
C ARG A 80 8.72 -2.37 3.04
N LEU A 81 9.05 -2.48 1.75
CA LEU A 81 8.09 -2.50 0.66
C LEU A 81 8.58 -3.53 -0.36
N ASN A 82 7.75 -4.51 -0.66
CA ASN A 82 7.99 -5.48 -1.72
C ASN A 82 7.60 -4.87 -3.06
N ARG A 83 8.56 -4.82 -4.00
CA ARG A 83 8.33 -4.33 -5.37
C ARG A 83 7.97 -5.44 -6.36
N GLU A 84 8.19 -6.69 -6.00
CA GLU A 84 7.83 -7.87 -6.81
C GLU A 84 6.35 -8.22 -6.61
N ILE A 85 5.51 -7.33 -7.13
CA ILE A 85 4.05 -7.45 -7.10
C ILE A 85 3.45 -7.02 -8.43
N ASP A 86 2.31 -7.60 -8.77
CA ASP A 86 1.59 -7.28 -10.00
C ASP A 86 0.16 -6.84 -9.70
N PHE A 87 -0.33 -5.86 -10.43
CA PHE A 87 -1.75 -5.49 -10.44
C PHE A 87 -2.38 -6.04 -11.71
N ILE A 88 -3.20 -7.08 -11.56
CA ILE A 88 -3.89 -7.72 -12.68
C ILE A 88 -5.39 -7.42 -12.61
N TYR A 89 -6.02 -7.28 -13.76
CA TYR A 89 -7.47 -7.18 -13.87
C TYR A 89 -8.03 -8.50 -14.39
N SER A 90 -9.08 -9.01 -13.73
CA SER A 90 -9.79 -10.22 -14.12
C SER A 90 -11.23 -9.90 -14.50
N THR A 91 -11.70 -10.54 -15.55
CA THR A 91 -13.10 -10.58 -15.96
C THR A 91 -13.82 -11.84 -15.49
N LEU A 92 -13.09 -12.83 -14.96
CA LEU A 92 -13.65 -14.01 -14.27
C LEU A 92 -14.49 -13.61 -13.07
#